data_AF-A0A7C5HSW0-F1
#
_entry.id   AF-A0A7C5HSW0-F1
#
_cell.length_a   1.000
_cell.length_b   1.000
_cell.length_c   1.000
_cell.angle_alpha   90.00
_cell.angle_beta   90.00
_cell.angle_gamma   90.00
#
_symmetry.space_group_name_H-M   'P 1'
#
loop_
_entity.id
_entity.type
_entity.pdbx_description
1 polymer ?
#
loop_
_entity_poly.entity_id
_entity_poly.type
_entity_poly.pdbx_seq_one_letter_code
_entity_poly.pdbx_strand_id
1 'polypeptide(L)'
;MIAYDNENKRFMSENYQLPNDQHASLRIFVDNSVIEVFFNGNLCKTVRHYPSLKAYSQPLRMLCRDGKIRVEQLNVWSMKSIYTPSINEAE
;
A
#
# COMPACT_ATOMS: atom_id res chain seq x y z
N MET A 1 -8.87 -3.53 -14.44
CA MET A 1 -8.46 -2.11 -14.48
C MET A 1 -8.88 -1.48 -13.15
N ILE A 2 -7.95 -0.91 -12.37
CA ILE A 2 -8.33 -0.21 -11.13
C ILE A 2 -8.69 1.21 -11.54
N ALA A 3 -9.96 1.59 -11.44
CA ALA A 3 -10.36 2.98 -11.60
C ALA A 3 -10.31 3.67 -10.24
N TYR A 4 -9.75 4.87 -10.15
CA TYR A 4 -9.81 5.66 -8.92
C TYR A 4 -11.00 6.61 -9.01
N ASP A 5 -11.95 6.43 -8.11
CA ASP A 5 -13.05 7.37 -7.93
C ASP A 5 -12.54 8.55 -7.09
N ASN A 6 -12.33 9.68 -7.76
CA ASN A 6 -11.88 10.93 -7.14
C ASN A 6 -12.93 11.54 -6.20
N GLU A 7 -14.23 11.32 -6.47
CA GLU A 7 -15.32 11.88 -5.66
C GLU A 7 -15.43 11.14 -4.33
N ASN A 8 -15.42 9.81 -4.39
CA ASN A 8 -15.54 8.96 -3.20
C ASN A 8 -14.20 8.60 -2.57
N LYS A 9 -13.08 9.00 -3.19
CA LYS A 9 -11.70 8.67 -2.80
C LYS A 9 -11.49 7.17 -2.59
N ARG A 10 -11.95 6.36 -3.56
CA ARG A 10 -11.90 4.88 -3.49
C ARG A 10 -11.29 4.30 -4.76
N PHE A 11 -10.55 3.21 -4.59
CA PHE A 11 -10.15 2.37 -5.70
C PHE A 11 -11.31 1.45 -6.06
N MET A 12 -11.87 1.64 -7.25
CA MET A 12 -12.81 0.71 -7.87
C MET A 12 -12.02 -0.51 -8.34
N SER A 13 -12.28 -1.63 -7.71
CA SER A 13 -11.75 -2.92 -8.12
C SER A 13 -12.76 -4.00 -7.81
N GLU A 14 -12.70 -5.11 -8.55
CA GLU A 14 -13.50 -6.28 -8.21
C GLU A 14 -13.26 -6.68 -6.76
N ASN A 15 -14.36 -6.95 -6.05
CA ASN A 15 -14.33 -7.41 -4.68
C ASN A 15 -13.67 -8.78 -4.65
N TYR A 16 -12.64 -8.94 -3.82
CA TYR A 16 -12.10 -10.26 -3.53
C TYR A 16 -12.87 -10.85 -2.35
N GLN A 17 -13.57 -11.96 -2.60
CA GLN A 17 -14.22 -12.70 -1.53
C GLN A 17 -13.18 -13.59 -0.85
N LEU A 18 -12.81 -13.24 0.38
CA LEU A 18 -11.96 -14.09 1.20
C LEU A 18 -12.78 -15.34 1.60
N PRO A 19 -12.27 -16.55 1.33
CA PRO A 19 -12.91 -17.77 1.81
C PRO A 19 -13.04 -17.74 3.34
N ASN A 20 -14.09 -18.37 3.85
CA ASN A 20 -14.23 -18.57 5.29
C ASN A 20 -12.97 -19.28 5.82
N ASP A 21 -12.52 -18.86 7.00
CA ASP A 21 -11.34 -19.40 7.72
C ASP A 21 -9.96 -19.08 7.11
N GLN A 22 -9.86 -18.19 6.11
CA GLN A 22 -8.57 -17.66 5.67
C GLN A 22 -8.22 -16.31 6.33
N HIS A 23 -6.95 -16.16 6.68
CA HIS A 23 -6.40 -14.87 7.10
C HIS A 23 -6.09 -14.01 5.86
N ALA A 24 -6.38 -12.73 5.95
CA ALA A 24 -5.95 -11.75 4.95
C ALA A 24 -4.50 -11.34 5.23
N SER A 25 -3.61 -11.64 4.29
CA SER A 25 -2.21 -11.22 4.31
C SER A 25 -1.98 -10.16 3.24
N LEU A 26 -1.60 -8.96 3.69
CA LEU A 26 -1.27 -7.83 2.83
C LEU A 26 0.23 -7.54 2.91
N ARG A 27 0.88 -7.43 1.75
CA ARG A 27 2.21 -6.84 1.63
C ARG A 27 2.14 -5.63 0.73
N ILE A 28 2.49 -4.47 1.28
CA ILE A 28 2.38 -3.19 0.59
C ILE A 28 3.77 -2.60 0.43
N PHE A 29 4.14 -2.27 -0.80
CA PHE A 29 5.33 -1.48 -1.11
C PHE A 29 4.88 -0.08 -1.49
N VAL A 30 5.55 0.93 -0.93
CA VAL A 30 5.36 2.33 -1.29
C VAL A 30 6.73 2.87 -1.71
N ASP A 31 6.90 3.04 -3.02
CA ASP A 31 8.13 3.56 -3.63
C ASP A 31 7.82 4.88 -4.33
N ASN A 32 8.05 5.98 -3.61
CA ASN A 32 7.74 7.33 -4.03
C ASN A 32 6.26 7.48 -4.46
N SER A 33 5.98 7.47 -5.76
CA SER A 33 4.61 7.58 -6.29
C SER A 33 3.96 6.23 -6.60
N VAL A 34 4.71 5.13 -6.56
CA VAL A 34 4.20 3.79 -6.87
C VAL A 34 3.78 3.10 -5.58
N ILE A 35 2.57 2.54 -5.58
CA ILE A 35 2.06 1.70 -4.49
C ILE A 35 1.68 0.35 -5.07
N GLU A 36 2.29 -0.72 -4.56
CA GLU A 36 2.01 -2.09 -4.95
C GLU A 36 1.47 -2.87 -3.76
N VAL A 37 0.33 -3.53 -3.94
CA VAL A 37 -0.37 -4.29 -2.91
C VAL A 37 -0.47 -5.73 -3.36
N PHE A 38 0.17 -6.61 -2.60
CA PHE A 38 0.08 -8.06 -2.75
C PHE A 38 -0.87 -8.62 -1.70
N PHE A 39 -1.84 -9.44 -2.13
CA PHE A 39 -2.82 -10.08 -1.27
C PHE A 39 -2.67 -11.60 -1.37
N ASN A 40 -2.50 -12.28 -0.23
CA ASN A 40 -2.37 -13.74 -0.09
C ASN A 40 -1.38 -14.42 -1.08
N GLY A 41 -0.41 -13.67 -1.61
CA GLY A 41 0.60 -14.17 -2.55
C GLY A 41 0.09 -14.49 -3.96
N ASN A 42 -1.21 -14.35 -4.25
CA ASN A 42 -1.82 -14.74 -5.52
C ASN A 42 -2.46 -13.57 -6.28
N LEU A 43 -2.57 -12.40 -5.64
CA LEU A 43 -3.10 -11.19 -6.26
C LEU A 43 -2.12 -10.04 -6.07
N CYS A 44 -1.93 -9.25 -7.12
CA CYS A 44 -1.17 -8.01 -7.11
C CYS A 44 -2.00 -6.88 -7.71
N LYS A 45 -1.96 -5.72 -7.07
CA LYS A 45 -2.54 -4.46 -7.55
C LYS A 45 -1.52 -3.34 -7.43
N THR A 46 -1.23 -2.67 -8.55
CA THR A 46 -0.30 -1.54 -8.62
C THR A 46 -1.06 -0.27 -8.97
N VAL A 47 -0.81 0.80 -8.23
CA VAL A 47 -1.39 2.13 -8.46
C VAL A 47 -0.32 3.21 -8.36
N ARG A 48 -0.58 4.39 -8.93
CA ARG A 48 0.26 5.57 -8.74
C ARG A 48 -0.49 6.64 -7.96
N HIS A 49 0.18 7.29 -7.02
CA HIS A 49 -0.33 8.40 -6.23
C HIS A 49 0.69 9.53 -6.16
N TYR A 50 0.25 10.77 -6.42
CA TYR A 50 1.10 11.96 -6.41
C TYR A 50 0.58 12.94 -5.34
N PRO A 51 0.93 12.75 -4.07
CA PRO A 51 0.44 13.60 -2.99
C PRO A 51 1.02 15.01 -3.07
N SER A 52 0.24 16.02 -2.70
CA SER A 52 0.77 17.38 -2.50
C SER A 52 1.63 17.45 -1.22
N LEU A 53 2.61 18.37 -1.17
CA LEU A 53 3.56 18.51 -0.06
C LEU A 53 2.93 18.61 1.35
N LYS A 54 1.67 19.03 1.46
CA LYS A 54 0.96 19.13 2.75
C LYS A 54 0.42 17.79 3.27
N ALA A 55 0.43 16.72 2.46
CA ALA A 55 -0.18 15.44 2.78
C ALA A 55 0.72 14.49 3.59
N TYR A 56 2.01 14.79 3.78
CA TYR A 56 2.98 13.90 4.42
C TYR A 56 2.90 13.80 5.96
N SER A 57 1.89 14.39 6.61
CA SER A 57 1.83 14.44 8.08
C SER A 57 1.43 13.12 8.76
N GLN A 58 0.90 12.14 8.01
CA GLN A 58 0.57 10.80 8.52
C GLN A 58 0.87 9.72 7.47
N PRO A 59 1.97 8.96 7.61
CA PRO A 59 2.37 7.99 6.57
C PRO A 59 1.50 6.73 6.53
N LEU A 60 0.79 6.38 7.61
CA LEU A 60 -0.03 5.16 7.68
C LEU A 60 -1.26 5.35 8.58
N ARG A 61 -2.40 4.82 8.12
CA ARG A 61 -3.65 4.71 8.90
C ARG A 61 -4.34 3.39 8.59
N MET A 62 -4.82 2.70 9.62
CA MET A 62 -5.72 1.55 9.47
C MET A 62 -7.17 2.01 9.46
N LEU A 63 -7.98 1.39 8.62
CA LEU A 63 -9.41 1.66 8.52
C LEU A 63 -10.17 0.33 8.47
N CYS A 64 -11.22 0.22 9.28
CA CYS A 64 -12.24 -0.80 9.18
C CYS A 64 -13.59 -0.10 9.08
N ARG A 65 -14.41 -0.51 8.12
CA ARG A 65 -15.80 -0.06 7.97
C ARG A 65 -16.69 -1.29 8.10
N ASP A 66 -17.82 -1.14 8.77
CA ASP A 66 -18.88 -2.15 8.85
C ASP A 66 -18.42 -3.52 9.40
N GLY A 67 -17.69 -3.50 10.52
CA GLY A 67 -17.29 -4.74 11.18
C GLY A 67 -16.22 -4.56 12.25
N LYS A 68 -15.57 -5.67 12.58
CA LYS A 68 -14.39 -5.71 13.44
C LYS A 68 -13.32 -6.52 12.74
N ILE A 69 -12.09 -6.04 12.81
CA ILE A 69 -10.91 -6.78 12.37
C ILE A 69 -10.00 -7.03 13.58
N ARG A 70 -9.34 -8.18 13.58
CA ARG A 70 -8.21 -8.45 14.46
C ARG A 70 -6.95 -8.40 13.60
N VAL A 71 -6.05 -7.50 13.92
CA VAL A 71 -4.71 -7.45 13.29
C VAL A 71 -3.79 -8.33 14.10
N GLU A 72 -3.34 -9.44 13.52
CA GLU A 72 -2.46 -10.38 14.21
C GLU A 72 -1.00 -9.93 14.15
N GLN A 73 -0.60 -9.32 13.04
CA GLN A 73 0.75 -8.84 12.84
C GLN A 73 0.75 -7.58 11.94
N LEU A 74 1.53 -6.58 12.33
CA LEU A 74 1.84 -5.40 11.52
C LEU A 74 3.33 -5.13 11.63
N ASN A 75 4.04 -5.29 10.52
CA ASN A 75 5.44 -4.90 10.40
C ASN A 75 5.53 -3.71 9.47
N VAL A 76 6.37 -2.73 9.82
CA VAL A 76 6.64 -1.56 8.99
C VAL A 76 8.15 -1.42 8.84
N TRP A 77 8.62 -1.22 7.61
CA TRP A 77 10.03 -1.13 7.28
C TRP A 77 10.29 0.03 6.32
N SER A 78 11.47 0.61 6.41
CA SER A 78 11.96 1.57 5.42
C SER A 78 12.67 0.81 4.30
N MET A 79 12.28 1.08 3.05
CA MET A 79 12.97 0.52 1.89
C MET A 79 14.36 1.15 1.75
N LYS A 80 15.34 0.33 1.36
CA LYS A 80 16.67 0.81 1.00
C LYS A 80 16.68 1.22 -0.46
N SER A 81 17.56 2.16 -0.81
CA SER A 81 17.87 2.45 -2.21
C SER A 81 18.37 1.18 -2.90
N ILE A 82 17.92 0.96 -4.13
CA ILE A 82 18.48 -0.05 -5.03
C ILE A 82 19.69 0.46 -5.82
N TYR A 83 19.96 1.77 -5.76
CA TYR A 83 21.10 2.39 -6.40
C TYR A 83 22.33 2.30 -5.50
N THR A 84 23.46 1.89 -6.08
CA THR A 84 24.78 2.04 -5.44
C THR A 84 25.10 3.54 -5.34
N PRO A 85 25.55 4.05 -4.18
CA PRO A 85 26.03 5.43 -4.08
C PRO A 85 27.15 5.63 -5.11
N SER A 86 27.06 6.68 -5.93
CA SER A 86 28.17 7.07 -6.80
C SER A 86 29.32 7.57 -5.93
N ILE A 87 30.56 7.34 -6.35
CA ILE A 87 31.78 7.56 -5.58
C ILE A 87 32.07 9.07 -5.35
N ASN A 88 31.19 9.99 -5.76
CA ASN A 88 31.48 11.42 -5.90
C ASN A 88 30.63 12.35 -5.01
N GLU A 89 29.97 11.86 -3.95
CA GLU A 89 29.26 12.74 -2.99
C GLU A 89 30.07 13.01 -1.70
N ALA A 90 31.39 12.85 -1.76
CA ALA A 90 32.31 13.29 -0.71
C ALA A 90 33.11 14.50 -1.19
N GLU A 91 32.44 15.65 -1.33
CA GLU A 91 33.04 17.00 -1.32
C GLU A 91 32.03 18.04 -0.81
#